data_AF-A0A1F3ZEH9-F1
#
_entry.id   AF-A0A1F3ZEH9-F1
#
_cell.length_a   1.000
_cell.length_b   1.000
_cell.length_c   1.000
_cell.angle_alpha   90.00
_cell.angle_beta   90.00
_cell.angle_gamma   90.00
#
_symmetry.space_group_name_H-M   'P 1'
#
loop_
_entity.id
_entity.type
_entity.pdbx_description
1 polymer ?
#
loop_
_entity_poly.entity_id
_entity_poly.type
_entity_poly.pdbx_seq_one_letter_code
_entity_poly.pdbx_strand_id
1 'polypeptide(L)'
;MTPLGEQWELRIDGCALVFSARRLWEHSELGQINPFPPITRASADQAQVFVDIVDCSEPVETLTGLTLADLFAGKHGGVSEALVGELLPHANDAPARRWLAGVGDQLRQFSQQRARRNMPDPFLPVDTASPLWLRGLHCALPEWLKAHGTERASMAQWSGRLGNLASKGLRADEMVFSGLSDRLMDETGTAVTGDAILGCLSYDALRLSIVPVIRPAGSQLEFEKVPANATVKRIKPKIKAGLVSHPQWRDRVLGYWVDVVEWADLLSWQQGWMAFTHRGQPIVTRRKPSGLCANHAEAQALANSHAEKVFPKLTARGHWSQYRQTGGKQYREWLVTLPHYAPSFFSSHFEHRNVLLHVRCDMREGPEGARVLVLHEVQSDWAQQSRRALASEATPADLIPVPPWLQEWPALALKLMLLHAAQQDAIALAWTLGKVQVERYLGLGEVGLLELYDRTLPAEATRLLRPYGRKCETIELFQPTNFYIEPADIGYEVFDEAKQSVGKAASWEEAQALLPDGAHEVLKPMHGVRLDADLRHRLLANGFYAWGGGIR
;
A
#
# COMPACT_ATOMS: atom_id res chain seq x y z
N MET A 1 2.02 13.56 -18.50
CA MET A 1 1.09 13.10 -17.44
C MET A 1 0.61 14.35 -16.73
N THR A 2 -0.70 14.58 -16.66
CA THR A 2 -1.25 15.63 -15.79
C THR A 2 -0.75 15.37 -14.36
N PRO A 3 -0.24 16.37 -13.62
CA PRO A 3 0.24 16.13 -12.27
C PRO A 3 -0.90 15.53 -11.44
N LEU A 4 -0.64 14.38 -10.82
CA LEU A 4 -1.59 13.57 -10.04
C LEU A 4 -2.26 14.33 -8.87
N GLY A 5 -1.85 15.57 -8.57
CA GLY A 5 -2.42 16.43 -7.53
C GLY A 5 -3.64 17.26 -7.95
N GLU A 6 -3.73 17.73 -9.20
CA GLU A 6 -4.73 18.76 -9.58
C GLU A 6 -6.19 18.28 -9.57
N GLN A 7 -6.43 16.97 -9.62
CA GLN A 7 -7.80 16.44 -9.59
C GLN A 7 -8.35 16.29 -8.16
N TRP A 8 -7.48 16.06 -7.17
CA TRP A 8 -7.86 15.68 -5.81
C TRP A 8 -7.62 16.78 -4.78
N GLU A 9 -7.13 17.92 -5.22
CA GLU A 9 -6.96 19.12 -4.41
C GLU A 9 -7.70 20.27 -5.07
N LEU A 10 -8.34 21.10 -4.25
CA LEU A 10 -8.91 22.36 -4.67
C LEU A 10 -8.19 23.48 -3.95
N ARG A 11 -7.23 24.09 -4.65
CA ARG A 11 -6.51 25.29 -4.20
C ARG A 11 -7.32 26.53 -4.54
N ILE A 12 -7.41 27.44 -3.57
CA ILE A 12 -8.10 28.72 -3.73
C ILE A 12 -7.03 29.81 -3.74
N ASP A 13 -7.05 30.66 -4.75
CA ASP A 13 -6.08 31.75 -4.88
C ASP A 13 -6.12 32.66 -3.65
N GLY A 14 -4.96 32.91 -3.04
CA GLY A 14 -4.84 33.74 -1.85
C GLY A 14 -5.15 33.02 -0.52
N CYS A 15 -5.49 31.73 -0.54
CA CYS A 15 -5.65 30.93 0.68
C CYS A 15 -4.42 30.04 0.91
N ALA A 16 -3.92 30.00 2.15
CA ALA A 16 -2.86 29.05 2.52
C ALA A 16 -3.41 27.64 2.80
N LEU A 17 -4.70 27.53 3.10
CA LEU A 17 -5.37 26.25 3.31
C LEU A 17 -5.97 25.70 2.01
N VAL A 18 -6.00 24.38 1.89
CA VAL A 18 -6.45 23.66 0.69
C VAL A 18 -7.43 22.56 1.07
N PHE A 19 -8.48 22.38 0.25
CA PHE A 19 -9.35 21.20 0.35
C PHE A 19 -8.70 20.02 -0.36
N SER A 20 -8.54 18.89 0.32
CA SER A 20 -7.91 17.70 -0.25
C SER A 20 -8.76 16.44 -0.06
N ALA A 21 -9.08 15.78 -1.17
CA ALA A 21 -9.66 14.43 -1.20
C ALA A 21 -8.59 13.34 -1.37
N ARG A 22 -7.30 13.68 -1.17
CA ARG A 22 -6.18 12.78 -1.46
C ARG A 22 -6.23 11.48 -0.66
N ARG A 23 -6.44 11.54 0.66
CA ARG A 23 -6.49 10.33 1.50
C ARG A 23 -7.69 9.43 1.17
N LEU A 24 -8.80 10.01 0.71
CA LEU A 24 -9.95 9.25 0.20
C LEU A 24 -9.56 8.50 -1.07
N TRP A 25 -8.87 9.18 -1.99
CA TRP A 25 -8.37 8.58 -3.22
C TRP A 25 -7.36 7.46 -2.95
N GLU A 26 -6.39 7.67 -2.06
CA GLU A 26 -5.43 6.64 -1.65
C GLU A 26 -6.11 5.41 -1.06
N HIS A 27 -7.15 5.60 -0.24
CA HIS A 27 -7.93 4.49 0.30
C HIS A 27 -8.70 3.74 -0.80
N SER A 28 -9.42 4.49 -1.64
CA SER A 28 -10.34 3.91 -2.62
C SER A 28 -9.64 3.22 -3.79
N GLU A 29 -8.56 3.82 -4.30
CA GLU A 29 -7.85 3.35 -5.50
C GLU A 29 -6.57 2.57 -5.15
N LEU A 30 -5.83 2.97 -4.11
CA LEU A 30 -4.52 2.41 -3.79
C LEU A 30 -4.51 1.44 -2.60
N GLY A 31 -5.68 1.17 -2.02
CA GLY A 31 -5.84 0.20 -0.92
C GLY A 31 -5.26 0.66 0.41
N GLN A 32 -5.02 1.96 0.59
CA GLN A 32 -4.57 2.55 1.85
C GLN A 32 -5.61 2.33 2.97
N ILE A 33 -5.21 2.39 4.24
CA ILE A 33 -6.15 2.39 5.37
C ILE A 33 -7.06 3.61 5.26
N ASN A 34 -8.37 3.42 5.51
CA ASN A 34 -9.33 4.53 5.53
C ASN A 34 -9.12 5.37 6.80
N PRO A 35 -8.73 6.65 6.70
CA PRO A 35 -8.65 7.53 7.87
C PRO A 35 -10.01 8.13 8.25
N PHE A 36 -11.04 7.92 7.41
CA PHE A 36 -12.39 8.46 7.58
C PHE A 36 -13.37 7.40 8.11
N PRO A 37 -14.62 7.78 8.43
CA PRO A 37 -15.67 6.80 8.69
C PRO A 37 -15.86 5.79 7.55
N PRO A 38 -16.43 4.60 7.82
CA PRO A 38 -16.71 3.61 6.78
C PRO A 38 -17.53 4.19 5.62
N ILE A 39 -17.07 3.97 4.38
CA ILE A 39 -17.76 4.46 3.19
C ILE A 39 -19.00 3.61 2.93
N THR A 40 -20.16 4.26 2.88
CA THR A 40 -21.46 3.66 2.57
C THR A 40 -22.06 4.31 1.34
N ARG A 41 -23.22 3.82 0.87
CA ARG A 41 -23.94 4.47 -0.23
C ARG A 41 -24.39 5.89 0.10
N ALA A 42 -24.67 6.18 1.38
CA ALA A 42 -25.09 7.50 1.83
C ALA A 42 -23.91 8.48 1.98
N SER A 43 -22.67 7.99 2.06
CA SER A 43 -21.47 8.83 2.19
C SER A 43 -21.32 9.83 1.04
N ALA A 44 -21.84 9.52 -0.15
CA ALA A 44 -21.79 10.41 -1.29
C ALA A 44 -22.60 11.71 -1.12
N ASP A 45 -23.60 11.71 -0.23
CA ASP A 45 -24.40 12.90 0.10
C ASP A 45 -23.73 13.74 1.20
N GLN A 46 -22.64 13.22 1.79
CA GLN A 46 -21.85 13.86 2.85
C GLN A 46 -20.35 13.87 2.50
N ALA A 47 -20.03 14.23 1.25
CA ALA A 47 -18.66 14.20 0.73
C ALA A 47 -17.67 15.04 1.57
N GLN A 48 -18.12 16.10 2.22
CA GLN A 48 -17.32 16.97 3.09
C GLN A 48 -16.66 16.25 4.29
N VAL A 49 -17.19 15.08 4.70
CA VAL A 49 -16.59 14.26 5.78
C VAL A 49 -15.30 13.58 5.32
N PHE A 50 -15.11 13.42 4.01
CA PHE A 50 -14.00 12.72 3.38
C PHE A 50 -12.99 13.67 2.72
N VAL A 51 -13.06 14.95 3.08
CA VAL A 51 -12.20 16.01 2.55
C VAL A 51 -11.41 16.58 3.71
N ASP A 52 -10.09 16.46 3.62
CA ASP A 52 -9.15 17.03 4.57
C ASP A 52 -8.91 18.51 4.30
N ILE A 53 -8.54 19.22 5.36
CA ILE A 53 -7.93 20.54 5.26
C ILE A 53 -6.41 20.40 5.41
N VAL A 54 -5.70 20.83 4.38
CA VAL A 54 -4.24 20.81 4.32
C VAL A 54 -3.73 22.24 4.48
N ASP A 55 -2.72 22.42 5.30
CA ASP A 55 -2.00 23.69 5.45
C ASP A 55 -0.78 23.71 4.52
N CYS A 56 -0.77 24.67 3.60
CA CYS A 56 0.28 24.92 2.63
C CYS A 56 0.96 26.29 2.86
N SER A 57 0.81 26.87 4.06
CA SER A 57 1.47 28.13 4.44
C SER A 57 3.00 27.99 4.52
N GLU A 58 3.47 26.81 4.90
CA GLU A 58 4.87 26.43 4.97
C GLU A 58 5.29 25.62 3.72
N PRO A 59 6.60 25.53 3.41
CA PRO A 59 7.08 24.77 2.26
C PRO A 59 6.70 23.28 2.28
N VAL A 60 6.52 22.72 3.48
CA VAL A 60 6.05 21.35 3.67
C VAL A 60 4.56 21.38 3.98
N GLU A 61 3.76 20.79 3.09
CA GLU A 61 2.32 20.69 3.29
C GLU A 61 1.98 19.75 4.45
N THR A 62 1.08 20.18 5.34
CA THR A 62 0.74 19.42 6.55
C THR A 62 -0.78 19.20 6.67
N LEU A 63 -1.16 18.00 7.10
CA LEU A 63 -2.54 17.73 7.48
C LEU A 63 -2.86 18.46 8.79
N THR A 64 -3.92 19.27 8.78
CA THR A 64 -4.41 19.94 10.00
C THR A 64 -5.09 18.99 10.97
N GLY A 65 -5.52 17.82 10.49
CA GLY A 65 -6.37 16.87 11.23
C GLY A 65 -7.86 17.20 11.17
N LEU A 66 -8.25 18.32 10.55
CA LEU A 66 -9.64 18.73 10.37
C LEU A 66 -10.19 18.29 9.01
N THR A 67 -11.48 17.96 8.98
CA THR A 67 -12.23 17.77 7.74
C THR A 67 -13.01 19.01 7.34
N LEU A 68 -13.46 19.10 6.10
CA LEU A 68 -14.37 20.17 5.67
C LEU A 68 -15.68 20.16 6.48
N ALA A 69 -16.15 18.98 6.90
CA ALA A 69 -17.29 18.87 7.80
C ALA A 69 -17.03 19.50 9.17
N ASP A 70 -15.83 19.35 9.72
CA ASP A 70 -15.43 19.98 10.99
C ASP A 70 -15.41 21.50 10.86
N LEU A 71 -14.91 22.02 9.74
CA LEU A 71 -14.95 23.46 9.46
C LEU A 71 -16.38 23.99 9.41
N PHE A 72 -17.31 23.31 8.72
CA PHE A 72 -18.72 23.71 8.73
C PHE A 72 -19.37 23.62 10.11
N ALA A 73 -18.86 22.77 11.00
CA ALA A 73 -19.32 22.66 12.38
C ALA A 73 -18.67 23.67 13.33
N GLY A 74 -17.82 24.58 12.84
CA GLY A 74 -17.10 25.56 13.67
C GLY A 74 -15.96 24.96 14.51
N LYS A 75 -15.49 23.75 14.16
CA LYS A 75 -14.38 23.09 14.84
C LYS A 75 -13.07 23.41 14.13
N HIS A 76 -12.33 24.37 14.66
CA HIS A 76 -11.10 24.88 14.06
C HIS A 76 -9.86 24.77 14.98
N GLY A 77 -9.96 24.01 16.07
CA GLY A 77 -8.87 23.88 17.03
C GLY A 77 -7.58 23.39 16.38
N GLY A 78 -6.47 24.08 16.64
CA GLY A 78 -5.15 23.78 16.06
C GLY A 78 -4.84 24.51 14.75
N VAL A 79 -5.78 25.26 14.17
CA VAL A 79 -5.57 26.09 12.97
C VAL A 79 -5.90 27.55 13.29
N SER A 80 -5.13 28.48 12.72
CA SER A 80 -5.35 29.92 12.90
C SER A 80 -6.74 30.35 12.40
N GLU A 81 -7.48 31.12 13.22
CA GLU A 81 -8.78 31.67 12.84
C GLU A 81 -8.70 32.55 11.58
N ALA A 82 -7.58 33.23 11.35
CA ALA A 82 -7.36 34.04 10.16
C ALA A 82 -7.37 33.18 8.88
N LEU A 83 -6.60 32.09 8.88
CA LEU A 83 -6.51 31.17 7.75
C LEU A 83 -7.86 30.48 7.46
N VAL A 84 -8.60 30.13 8.50
CA VAL A 84 -9.96 29.61 8.35
C VAL A 84 -10.90 30.67 7.78
N GLY A 85 -10.80 31.91 8.25
CA GLY A 85 -11.59 33.04 7.75
C GLY A 85 -11.36 33.35 6.27
N GLU A 86 -10.15 33.09 5.76
CA GLU A 86 -9.82 33.19 4.33
C GLU A 86 -10.46 32.07 3.51
N LEU A 87 -10.39 30.82 3.99
CA LEU A 87 -10.87 29.65 3.24
C LEU A 87 -12.40 29.47 3.27
N LEU A 88 -13.01 29.68 4.44
CA LEU A 88 -14.42 29.31 4.69
C LEU A 88 -15.42 29.97 3.73
N PRO A 89 -15.27 31.24 3.31
CA PRO A 89 -16.14 31.85 2.32
C PRO A 89 -16.20 31.07 1.00
N HIS A 90 -15.10 30.43 0.61
CA HIS A 90 -14.96 29.70 -0.65
C HIS A 90 -15.46 28.26 -0.60
N ALA A 91 -15.70 27.73 0.61
CA ALA A 91 -16.09 26.35 0.83
C ALA A 91 -17.43 25.95 0.15
N ASN A 92 -18.27 26.93 -0.19
CA ASN A 92 -19.55 26.71 -0.87
C ASN A 92 -19.69 27.47 -2.20
N ASP A 93 -18.59 27.94 -2.79
CA ASP A 93 -18.64 28.59 -4.09
C ASP A 93 -18.88 27.57 -5.22
N ALA A 94 -19.20 28.08 -6.42
CA ALA A 94 -19.48 27.23 -7.57
C ALA A 94 -18.34 26.22 -7.91
N PRO A 95 -17.05 26.58 -7.84
CA PRO A 95 -15.95 25.63 -8.03
C PRO A 95 -15.92 24.54 -6.95
N ALA A 96 -16.03 24.93 -5.67
CA ALA A 96 -16.04 23.99 -4.54
C ALA A 96 -17.20 23.01 -4.61
N ARG A 97 -18.42 23.47 -4.92
CA ARG A 97 -19.58 22.60 -5.11
C ARG A 97 -19.38 21.60 -6.26
N ARG A 98 -18.80 22.05 -7.39
CA ARG A 98 -18.53 21.17 -8.54
C ARG A 98 -17.48 20.11 -8.19
N TRP A 99 -16.42 20.51 -7.50
CA TRP A 99 -15.36 19.62 -7.07
C TRP A 99 -15.87 18.59 -6.05
N LEU A 100 -16.61 19.03 -5.03
CA LEU A 100 -17.27 18.15 -4.04
C LEU A 100 -18.26 17.17 -4.69
N ALA A 101 -18.98 17.57 -5.73
CA ALA A 101 -19.83 16.64 -6.50
C ALA A 101 -19.01 15.53 -7.17
N GLY A 102 -17.79 15.83 -7.61
CA GLY A 102 -16.82 14.85 -8.12
C GLY A 102 -16.35 13.87 -7.03
N VAL A 103 -16.05 14.37 -5.83
CA VAL A 103 -15.75 13.54 -4.64
C VAL A 103 -16.93 12.61 -4.31
N GLY A 104 -18.16 13.14 -4.35
CA GLY A 104 -19.38 12.35 -4.19
C GLY A 104 -19.55 11.28 -5.28
N ASP A 105 -19.21 11.56 -6.54
CA ASP A 105 -19.21 10.57 -7.63
C ASP A 105 -18.20 9.44 -7.38
N GLN A 106 -17.03 9.74 -6.81
CA GLN A 106 -16.04 8.75 -6.41
C GLN A 106 -16.54 7.88 -5.25
N LEU A 107 -17.09 8.49 -4.20
CA LEU A 107 -17.70 7.77 -3.09
C LEU A 107 -18.83 6.83 -3.57
N ARG A 108 -19.67 7.28 -4.51
CA ARG A 108 -20.68 6.42 -5.15
C ARG A 108 -20.04 5.23 -5.84
N GLN A 109 -19.02 5.46 -6.67
CA GLN A 109 -18.33 4.39 -7.40
C GLN A 109 -17.68 3.39 -6.43
N PHE A 110 -16.98 3.87 -5.41
CA PHE A 110 -16.37 3.02 -4.39
C PHE A 110 -17.43 2.21 -3.63
N SER A 111 -18.56 2.82 -3.24
CA SER A 111 -19.66 2.11 -2.57
C SER A 111 -20.36 1.05 -3.43
N GLN A 112 -20.14 1.08 -4.75
CA GLN A 112 -20.64 0.08 -5.69
C GLN A 112 -19.65 -1.08 -5.90
N GLN A 113 -18.37 -0.90 -5.56
CA GLN A 113 -17.38 -1.97 -5.56
C GLN A 113 -17.88 -3.09 -4.64
N ARG A 114 -17.85 -4.31 -5.15
CA ARG A 114 -18.17 -5.52 -4.39
C ARG A 114 -16.86 -6.23 -4.04
N ALA A 115 -16.94 -7.53 -3.76
CA ALA A 115 -15.78 -8.35 -3.46
C ALA A 115 -14.68 -8.19 -4.53
N ARG A 116 -13.49 -7.77 -4.07
CA ARG A 116 -12.25 -7.75 -4.85
C ARG A 116 -11.75 -9.19 -5.03
N ARG A 117 -11.33 -9.56 -6.24
CA ARG A 117 -10.82 -10.89 -6.55
C ARG A 117 -9.30 -10.91 -6.48
N ASN A 118 -8.73 -12.04 -6.05
CA ASN A 118 -7.29 -12.25 -5.91
C ASN A 118 -6.62 -11.25 -4.94
N MET A 119 -7.32 -10.90 -3.86
CA MET A 119 -6.73 -10.09 -2.80
C MET A 119 -5.50 -10.82 -2.23
N PRO A 120 -4.32 -10.20 -2.19
CA PRO A 120 -3.17 -10.77 -1.50
C PRO A 120 -3.48 -10.96 -0.01
N ASP A 121 -2.87 -11.98 0.59
CA ASP A 121 -2.86 -12.13 2.04
C ASP A 121 -2.23 -10.89 2.70
N PRO A 122 -2.70 -10.49 3.89
CA PRO A 122 -2.13 -9.36 4.61
C PRO A 122 -0.66 -9.62 4.96
N PHE A 123 0.15 -8.55 4.96
CA PHE A 123 1.58 -8.64 5.30
C PHE A 123 1.79 -9.19 6.72
N LEU A 124 1.10 -8.59 7.70
CA LEU A 124 1.02 -9.07 9.08
C LEU A 124 -0.42 -8.87 9.56
N PRO A 125 -0.86 -9.60 10.61
CA PRO A 125 -2.15 -9.33 11.24
C PRO A 125 -2.22 -7.89 11.75
N VAL A 126 -3.32 -7.20 11.43
CA VAL A 126 -3.61 -5.87 11.96
C VAL A 126 -3.92 -6.00 13.45
N ASP A 127 -3.31 -5.15 14.28
CA ASP A 127 -3.54 -5.11 15.72
C ASP A 127 -3.84 -3.67 16.15
N THR A 128 -5.13 -3.36 16.30
CA THR A 128 -5.59 -2.02 16.68
C THR A 128 -5.28 -1.67 18.15
N ALA A 129 -4.88 -2.65 18.97
CA ALA A 129 -4.42 -2.40 20.34
C ALA A 129 -2.94 -2.00 20.39
N SER A 130 -2.17 -2.31 19.35
CA SER A 130 -0.77 -1.87 19.22
C SER A 130 -0.70 -0.37 18.90
N PRO A 131 0.18 0.41 19.55
CA PRO A 131 0.36 1.84 19.25
C PRO A 131 0.65 2.15 17.78
N LEU A 132 1.28 1.22 17.07
CA LEU A 132 1.68 1.37 15.66
C LEU A 132 0.80 0.58 14.68
N TRP A 133 -0.31 0.01 15.17
CA TRP A 133 -1.29 -0.78 14.39
C TRP A 133 -0.77 -2.07 13.75
N LEU A 134 0.43 -2.50 14.16
CA LEU A 134 1.06 -3.73 13.69
C LEU A 134 1.36 -4.67 14.85
N ARG A 135 0.98 -5.93 14.68
CA ARG A 135 1.36 -6.98 15.61
C ARG A 135 2.87 -7.22 15.58
N GLY A 136 3.47 -7.36 16.76
CA GLY A 136 4.90 -7.65 16.89
C GLY A 136 5.81 -6.42 16.74
N LEU A 137 5.25 -5.21 16.61
CA LEU A 137 6.01 -3.97 16.71
C LEU A 137 5.47 -3.14 17.87
N HIS A 138 6.31 -2.81 18.84
CA HIS A 138 5.91 -2.13 20.07
C HIS A 138 6.81 -0.92 20.39
N CYS A 139 6.31 0.00 21.22
CA CYS A 139 7.06 1.17 21.70
C CYS A 139 7.60 0.89 23.10
N ALA A 140 8.85 1.30 23.38
CA ALA A 140 9.51 1.07 24.66
C ALA A 140 8.93 1.95 25.79
N LEU A 141 8.59 3.20 25.48
CA LEU A 141 8.13 4.17 26.48
C LEU A 141 6.80 3.77 27.15
N PRO A 142 5.76 3.33 26.41
CA PRO A 142 4.52 2.83 27.03
C PRO A 142 4.74 1.63 27.94
N GLU A 143 5.61 0.69 27.56
CA GLU A 143 5.93 -0.48 28.38
C GLU A 143 6.64 -0.08 29.67
N TRP A 144 7.60 0.84 29.58
CA TRP A 144 8.30 1.35 30.75
C TRP A 144 7.36 2.11 31.70
N LEU A 145 6.46 2.95 31.17
CA LEU A 145 5.49 3.68 31.99
C LEU A 145 4.47 2.75 32.65
N LYS A 146 4.03 1.69 31.98
CA LYS A 146 3.17 0.65 32.61
C LYS A 146 3.84 0.02 33.83
N ALA A 147 5.14 -0.25 33.76
CA ALA A 147 5.90 -0.79 34.89
C ALA A 147 6.02 0.19 36.07
N HIS A 148 5.94 1.51 35.81
CA HIS A 148 6.04 2.57 36.82
C HIS A 148 4.69 3.30 37.04
N GLY A 149 3.57 2.67 36.64
CA GLY A 149 2.26 3.33 36.53
C GLY A 149 1.74 3.90 37.84
N THR A 150 1.97 3.19 38.94
CA THR A 150 1.52 3.58 40.30
C THR A 150 2.41 4.61 40.97
N GLU A 151 3.61 4.87 40.42
CA GLU A 151 4.53 5.83 41.01
C GLU A 151 3.99 7.24 40.84
N ARG A 152 4.16 8.08 41.88
CA ARG A 152 3.67 9.45 41.89
C ARG A 152 4.83 10.42 42.07
N ALA A 153 4.97 11.35 41.13
CA ALA A 153 6.05 12.32 41.13
C ALA A 153 5.57 13.64 40.51
N SER A 154 6.30 14.73 40.75
CA SER A 154 6.03 15.99 40.05
C SER A 154 6.42 15.89 38.57
N MET A 155 5.87 16.76 37.72
CA MET A 155 6.20 16.79 36.29
C MET A 155 7.70 17.03 36.04
N ALA A 156 8.35 17.85 36.88
CA ALA A 156 9.79 18.06 36.82
C ALA A 156 10.59 16.77 37.11
N GLN A 157 10.15 15.99 38.10
CA GLN A 157 10.77 14.69 38.41
C GLN A 157 10.57 13.68 37.28
N TRP A 158 9.38 13.63 36.70
CA TRP A 158 9.09 12.79 35.54
C TRP A 158 9.92 13.17 34.32
N SER A 159 10.01 14.46 34.00
CA SER A 159 10.86 14.97 32.92
C SER A 159 12.33 14.54 33.12
N GLY A 160 12.88 14.68 34.32
CA GLY A 160 14.22 14.20 34.65
C GLY A 160 14.40 12.69 34.48
N ARG A 161 13.42 11.89 34.92
CA ARG A 161 13.42 10.42 34.73
C ARG A 161 13.40 10.04 33.26
N LEU A 162 12.52 10.67 32.48
CA LEU A 162 12.38 10.43 31.04
C LEU A 162 13.63 10.84 30.27
N GLY A 163 14.25 11.96 30.62
CA GLY A 163 15.54 12.39 30.06
C GLY A 163 16.65 11.37 30.31
N ASN A 164 16.66 10.73 31.48
CA ASN A 164 17.63 9.68 31.81
C ASN A 164 17.41 8.39 31.00
N LEU A 165 16.22 8.14 30.45
CA LEU A 165 15.95 6.92 29.65
C LEU A 165 16.73 6.87 28.35
N ALA A 166 17.17 8.02 27.82
CA ALA A 166 18.05 8.06 26.65
C ALA A 166 19.34 7.26 26.90
N SER A 167 19.92 7.38 28.10
CA SER A 167 21.11 6.61 28.50
C SER A 167 20.83 5.10 28.65
N LYS A 168 19.55 4.72 28.84
CA LYS A 168 19.09 3.34 29.00
C LYS A 168 18.59 2.70 27.71
N GLY A 169 18.61 3.42 26.59
CA GLY A 169 18.28 2.88 25.27
C GLY A 169 17.02 3.45 24.62
N LEU A 170 16.26 4.34 25.29
CA LEU A 170 15.16 5.05 24.64
C LEU A 170 15.71 5.92 23.51
N ARG A 171 15.12 5.81 22.32
CA ARG A 171 15.54 6.60 21.17
C ARG A 171 14.90 7.98 21.19
N ALA A 172 15.65 8.97 20.72
CA ALA A 172 15.18 10.35 20.62
C ALA A 172 13.92 10.46 19.76
N ASP A 173 13.89 9.76 18.62
CA ASP A 173 12.73 9.71 17.72
C ASP A 173 11.47 9.23 18.47
N GLU A 174 11.58 8.14 19.24
CA GLU A 174 10.42 7.64 20.01
C GLU A 174 9.91 8.66 21.03
N MET A 175 10.80 9.41 21.68
CA MET A 175 10.42 10.48 22.60
C MET A 175 9.68 11.60 21.86
N VAL A 176 10.22 12.05 20.73
CA VAL A 176 9.63 13.12 19.90
C VAL A 176 8.22 12.73 19.43
N PHE A 177 8.04 11.50 18.94
CA PHE A 177 6.76 11.05 18.40
C PHE A 177 5.80 10.47 19.43
N SER A 178 6.15 10.49 20.72
CA SER A 178 5.27 10.02 21.79
C SER A 178 4.08 10.94 22.06
N GLY A 179 4.10 12.17 21.53
CA GLY A 179 3.11 13.22 21.80
C GLY A 179 3.23 13.82 23.21
N LEU A 180 4.27 13.44 23.96
CA LEU A 180 4.44 13.81 25.36
C LEU A 180 5.12 15.18 25.53
N SER A 181 6.08 15.53 24.67
CA SER A 181 6.87 16.78 24.78
C SER A 181 6.00 18.03 24.87
N ASP A 182 4.93 18.11 24.08
CA ASP A 182 4.03 19.28 24.05
C ASP A 182 3.14 19.38 25.29
N ARG A 183 2.89 18.25 25.99
CA ARG A 183 1.98 18.15 27.13
C ARG A 183 2.68 18.25 28.49
N LEU A 184 4.00 18.01 28.54
CA LEU A 184 4.80 18.12 29.76
C LEU A 184 5.09 19.58 30.17
N MET A 185 4.79 20.55 29.31
CA MET A 185 5.09 21.98 29.52
C MET A 185 4.15 22.68 30.51
N ASP A 186 3.05 22.04 30.93
CA ASP A 186 2.16 22.58 31.97
C ASP A 186 2.75 22.31 33.36
N GLU A 187 3.45 23.30 33.91
CA GLU A 187 4.08 23.31 35.24
C GLU A 187 3.04 23.39 36.38
N THR A 188 2.13 22.42 36.45
CA THR A 188 1.35 22.24 37.68
C THR A 188 2.21 21.48 38.69
N GLY A 189 2.45 22.07 39.86
CA GLY A 189 3.15 21.42 40.98
C GLY A 189 2.43 20.19 41.56
N THR A 190 1.36 19.74 40.91
CA THR A 190 0.55 18.59 41.29
C THR A 190 1.28 17.30 40.94
N ALA A 191 1.35 16.38 41.89
CA ALA A 191 2.01 15.10 41.65
C ALA A 191 1.11 14.19 40.78
N VAL A 192 1.65 13.74 39.66
CA VAL A 192 0.98 12.95 38.61
C VAL A 192 1.52 11.51 38.64
N THR A 193 0.66 10.54 38.31
CA THR A 193 1.05 9.12 38.26
C THR A 193 1.63 8.73 36.90
N GLY A 194 2.41 7.65 36.86
CA GLY A 194 2.91 7.09 35.60
C GLY A 194 1.77 6.69 34.64
N ASP A 195 0.66 6.17 35.17
CA ASP A 195 -0.52 5.81 34.38
C ASP A 195 -1.19 7.04 33.73
N ALA A 196 -1.18 8.18 34.42
CA ALA A 196 -1.70 9.42 33.85
C ALA A 196 -0.81 9.93 32.70
N ILE A 197 0.53 9.80 32.82
CA ILE A 197 1.45 10.11 31.73
C ILE A 197 1.27 9.14 30.56
N LEU A 198 1.11 7.84 30.85
CA LEU A 198 0.82 6.82 29.84
C LEU A 198 -0.46 7.16 29.06
N GLY A 199 -1.51 7.62 29.74
CA GLY A 199 -2.76 8.06 29.11
C GLY A 199 -2.60 9.31 28.24
N CYS A 200 -1.52 10.07 28.40
CA CYS A 200 -1.22 11.24 27.57
C CYS A 200 -0.44 10.90 26.29
N LEU A 201 0.14 9.70 26.17
CA LEU A 201 0.89 9.31 24.98
C LEU A 201 -0.05 9.12 23.78
N SER A 202 0.39 9.57 22.61
CA SER A 202 -0.29 9.27 21.34
C SER A 202 0.73 9.01 20.24
N TYR A 203 0.60 7.84 19.62
CA TYR A 203 1.37 7.43 18.45
C TYR A 203 0.51 7.42 17.18
N ASP A 204 -0.62 8.13 17.18
CA ASP A 204 -1.63 8.05 16.12
C ASP A 204 -1.08 8.48 14.74
N ALA A 205 -0.16 9.44 14.73
CA ALA A 205 0.55 9.88 13.52
C ALA A 205 1.44 8.77 12.92
N LEU A 206 1.86 7.79 13.73
CA LEU A 206 2.78 6.72 13.37
C LEU A 206 2.11 5.37 13.11
N ARG A 207 0.78 5.35 12.99
CA ARG A 207 0.04 4.14 12.59
C ARG A 207 0.52 3.68 11.22
N LEU A 208 1.18 2.54 11.18
CA LEU A 208 1.75 1.99 9.97
C LEU A 208 0.67 1.30 9.15
N SER A 209 0.73 1.52 7.85
CA SER A 209 -0.07 0.78 6.88
C SER A 209 0.84 0.12 5.86
N ILE A 210 0.75 -1.21 5.77
CA ILE A 210 1.55 -2.00 4.83
C ILE A 210 0.63 -2.50 3.73
N VAL A 211 0.78 -1.92 2.54
CA VAL A 211 -0.09 -2.18 1.39
C VAL A 211 0.68 -2.93 0.30
N PRO A 212 0.07 -3.94 -0.35
CA PRO A 212 0.68 -4.58 -1.49
C PRO A 212 0.55 -3.67 -2.71
N VAL A 213 1.60 -3.59 -3.53
CA VAL A 213 1.54 -2.93 -4.82
C VAL A 213 0.81 -3.85 -5.80
N ILE A 214 -0.44 -3.52 -6.07
CA ILE A 214 -1.34 -4.29 -6.94
C ILE A 214 -1.91 -3.41 -8.04
N ARG A 215 -2.32 -4.05 -9.13
CA ARG A 215 -3.03 -3.37 -10.23
C ARG A 215 -4.26 -4.18 -10.64
N PRO A 216 -5.27 -3.55 -11.26
CA PRO A 216 -6.27 -4.30 -12.01
C PRO A 216 -5.60 -5.15 -13.10
N ALA A 217 -5.98 -6.42 -13.20
CA ALA A 217 -5.54 -7.29 -14.28
C ALA A 217 -6.07 -6.77 -15.63
N GLY A 218 -5.32 -6.97 -16.72
CA GLY A 218 -5.73 -6.51 -18.06
C GLY A 218 -7.04 -7.12 -18.57
N SER A 219 -7.43 -8.28 -18.01
CA SER A 219 -8.74 -8.88 -18.25
C SER A 219 -9.43 -9.24 -16.93
N GLN A 220 -10.68 -8.78 -16.81
CA GLN A 220 -11.53 -8.96 -15.63
C GLN A 220 -12.48 -10.15 -15.81
N LEU A 221 -12.91 -10.38 -17.05
CA LEU A 221 -13.87 -11.39 -17.47
C LEU A 221 -13.22 -12.38 -18.43
N GLU A 222 -13.62 -13.64 -18.32
CA GLU A 222 -13.20 -14.70 -19.23
C GLU A 222 -14.40 -15.12 -20.07
N PHE A 223 -14.45 -14.64 -21.31
CA PHE A 223 -15.57 -14.88 -22.21
C PHE A 223 -15.43 -16.20 -22.95
N GLU A 224 -16.42 -17.07 -22.75
CA GLU A 224 -16.62 -18.29 -23.52
C GLU A 224 -17.71 -18.08 -24.57
N LYS A 225 -17.53 -18.66 -25.75
CA LYS A 225 -18.56 -18.65 -26.79
C LYS A 225 -19.72 -19.56 -26.38
N VAL A 226 -20.94 -19.08 -26.58
CA VAL A 226 -22.15 -19.85 -26.32
C VAL A 226 -22.34 -20.86 -27.47
N PRO A 227 -22.49 -22.16 -27.20
CA PRO A 227 -22.77 -23.14 -28.25
C PRO A 227 -24.14 -22.88 -28.88
N ALA A 228 -24.23 -22.98 -30.21
CA ALA A 228 -25.43 -22.62 -30.98
C ALA A 228 -26.72 -23.35 -30.53
N ASN A 229 -26.59 -24.57 -29.99
CA ASN A 229 -27.72 -25.42 -29.58
C ASN A 229 -27.81 -25.63 -28.06
N ALA A 230 -27.07 -24.85 -27.25
CA ALA A 230 -27.12 -25.00 -25.81
C ALA A 230 -28.37 -24.31 -25.22
N THR A 231 -29.17 -25.05 -24.45
CA THR A 231 -30.20 -24.43 -23.59
C THR A 231 -29.50 -23.70 -22.45
N VAL A 232 -29.31 -22.39 -22.59
CA VAL A 232 -28.63 -21.61 -21.55
C VAL A 232 -29.63 -20.98 -20.59
N LYS A 233 -29.56 -21.39 -19.32
CA LYS A 233 -30.25 -20.69 -18.22
C LYS A 233 -29.57 -19.33 -18.00
N ARG A 234 -30.27 -18.25 -18.32
CA ARG A 234 -29.84 -16.86 -18.06
C ARG A 234 -31.00 -16.00 -17.59
N ILE A 235 -30.70 -14.93 -16.88
CA ILE A 235 -31.69 -13.90 -16.56
C ILE A 235 -32.07 -13.18 -17.87
N LYS A 236 -33.37 -12.95 -18.05
CA LYS A 236 -33.91 -12.26 -19.22
C LYS A 236 -33.31 -10.85 -19.31
N PRO A 237 -32.68 -10.48 -20.43
CA PRO A 237 -32.12 -9.13 -20.59
C PRO A 237 -33.22 -8.07 -20.54
N LYS A 238 -32.94 -7.00 -19.79
CA LYS A 238 -33.84 -5.86 -19.56
C LYS A 238 -33.62 -4.80 -20.63
N ILE A 239 -33.99 -5.14 -21.86
CA ILE A 239 -33.89 -4.26 -23.04
C ILE A 239 -35.20 -3.50 -23.29
N LYS A 240 -35.12 -2.40 -24.04
CA LYS A 240 -36.30 -1.61 -24.45
C LYS A 240 -37.20 -2.44 -25.37
N ALA A 241 -38.49 -2.11 -25.39
CA ALA A 241 -39.45 -2.74 -26.30
C ALA A 241 -39.01 -2.59 -27.77
N GLY A 242 -39.13 -3.66 -28.55
CA GLY A 242 -38.73 -3.70 -29.97
C GLY A 242 -37.31 -4.23 -30.22
N LEU A 243 -36.48 -4.41 -29.19
CA LEU A 243 -35.17 -5.05 -29.31
C LEU A 243 -35.27 -6.55 -29.04
N VAL A 244 -34.56 -7.36 -29.81
CA VAL A 244 -34.41 -8.81 -29.62
C VAL A 244 -32.94 -9.12 -29.37
N SER A 245 -32.62 -9.89 -28.32
CA SER A 245 -31.23 -10.22 -27.96
C SER A 245 -30.92 -11.70 -28.18
N HIS A 246 -29.77 -11.98 -28.79
CA HIS A 246 -29.27 -13.31 -29.10
C HIS A 246 -27.93 -13.55 -28.37
N PRO A 247 -27.85 -14.45 -27.37
CA PRO A 247 -26.61 -14.74 -26.65
C PRO A 247 -25.49 -15.22 -27.56
N GLN A 248 -24.32 -14.61 -27.47
CA GLN A 248 -23.12 -15.03 -28.20
C GLN A 248 -21.96 -15.41 -27.29
N TRP A 249 -21.71 -14.62 -26.25
CA TRP A 249 -20.62 -14.84 -25.31
C TRP A 249 -21.07 -14.70 -23.87
N ARG A 250 -20.43 -15.45 -22.98
CA ARG A 250 -20.69 -15.38 -21.55
C ARG A 250 -19.42 -15.50 -20.72
N ASP A 251 -19.38 -14.79 -19.61
CA ASP A 251 -18.49 -15.09 -18.50
C ASP A 251 -19.26 -15.91 -17.46
N ARG A 252 -18.78 -17.11 -17.14
CA ARG A 252 -19.50 -18.06 -16.27
C ARG A 252 -19.41 -17.70 -14.80
N VAL A 253 -18.34 -17.03 -14.38
CA VAL A 253 -18.02 -16.79 -12.97
C VAL A 253 -18.80 -15.60 -12.43
N LEU A 254 -18.76 -14.49 -13.14
CA LEU A 254 -19.43 -13.24 -12.81
C LEU A 254 -20.73 -13.04 -13.59
N GLY A 255 -21.07 -13.93 -14.52
CA GLY A 255 -22.39 -13.98 -15.16
C GLY A 255 -22.63 -12.86 -16.18
N TYR A 256 -21.57 -12.29 -16.77
CA TYR A 256 -21.70 -11.27 -17.81
C TYR A 256 -22.04 -11.90 -19.15
N TRP A 257 -22.75 -11.13 -19.99
CA TRP A 257 -23.18 -11.56 -21.32
C TRP A 257 -22.82 -10.53 -22.36
N VAL A 258 -22.46 -10.99 -23.56
CA VAL A 258 -22.38 -10.16 -24.75
C VAL A 258 -23.26 -10.81 -25.82
N ASP A 259 -24.28 -10.06 -26.23
CA ASP A 259 -25.30 -10.52 -27.17
C ASP A 259 -25.26 -9.68 -28.45
N VAL A 260 -25.71 -10.30 -29.53
CA VAL A 260 -26.19 -9.56 -30.72
C VAL A 260 -27.60 -9.10 -30.42
N VAL A 261 -27.90 -7.84 -30.72
CA VAL A 261 -29.21 -7.23 -30.53
C VAL A 261 -29.73 -6.72 -31.86
N GLU A 262 -30.93 -7.14 -32.21
CA GLU A 262 -31.60 -6.81 -33.46
C GLU A 262 -32.81 -5.90 -33.20
N TRP A 263 -33.06 -4.97 -34.09
CA TRP A 263 -34.26 -4.13 -34.08
C TRP A 263 -34.67 -3.75 -35.49
N ALA A 264 -35.97 -3.54 -35.69
CA ALA A 264 -36.50 -2.99 -36.93
C ALA A 264 -36.40 -1.46 -36.90
N ASP A 265 -35.86 -0.87 -37.97
CA ASP A 265 -36.06 0.54 -38.29
C ASP A 265 -37.13 0.70 -39.38
N LEU A 266 -37.38 1.94 -39.82
CA LEU A 266 -38.42 2.25 -40.81
C LEU A 266 -38.18 1.63 -42.20
N LEU A 267 -36.97 1.11 -42.49
CA LEU A 267 -36.54 0.69 -43.82
C LEU A 267 -35.89 -0.70 -43.86
N SER A 268 -35.39 -1.22 -42.73
CA SER A 268 -34.57 -2.43 -42.66
C SER A 268 -34.44 -2.98 -41.24
N TRP A 269 -33.89 -4.19 -41.14
CA TRP A 269 -33.44 -4.76 -39.87
C TRP A 269 -32.01 -4.33 -39.58
N GLN A 270 -31.81 -3.80 -38.39
CA GLN A 270 -30.51 -3.39 -37.88
C GLN A 270 -30.03 -4.37 -36.81
N GLN A 271 -28.71 -4.50 -36.71
CA GLN A 271 -28.06 -5.30 -35.68
C GLN A 271 -26.95 -4.50 -35.00
N GLY A 272 -26.70 -4.82 -33.74
CA GLY A 272 -25.64 -4.25 -32.94
C GLY A 272 -25.25 -5.18 -31.81
N TRP A 273 -24.25 -4.78 -31.02
CA TRP A 273 -23.76 -5.58 -29.90
C TRP A 273 -24.09 -4.90 -28.58
N MET A 274 -24.49 -5.67 -27.57
CA MET A 274 -24.73 -5.14 -26.23
C MET A 274 -24.12 -6.05 -25.17
N ALA A 275 -23.58 -5.43 -24.14
CA ALA A 275 -23.11 -6.13 -22.95
C ALA A 275 -24.15 -6.04 -21.82
N PHE A 276 -24.30 -7.12 -21.06
CA PHE A 276 -25.22 -7.22 -19.94
C PHE A 276 -24.51 -7.69 -18.68
N THR A 277 -24.95 -7.15 -17.55
CA THR A 277 -24.50 -7.59 -16.22
C THR A 277 -25.15 -8.93 -15.82
N HIS A 278 -24.68 -9.52 -14.72
CA HIS A 278 -25.30 -10.69 -14.08
C HIS A 278 -26.79 -10.56 -13.77
N ARG A 279 -27.38 -9.36 -13.80
CA ARG A 279 -28.81 -9.11 -13.58
C ARG A 279 -29.61 -8.91 -14.87
N GLY A 280 -28.98 -9.16 -16.02
CA GLY A 280 -29.57 -8.89 -17.34
C GLY A 280 -29.72 -7.40 -17.63
N GLN A 281 -29.09 -6.49 -16.87
CA GLN A 281 -29.15 -5.06 -17.14
C GLN A 281 -28.14 -4.70 -18.23
N PRO A 282 -28.54 -3.91 -19.25
CA PRO A 282 -27.59 -3.42 -20.26
C PRO A 282 -26.57 -2.49 -19.61
N ILE A 283 -25.31 -2.64 -20.00
CA ILE A 283 -24.23 -1.78 -19.52
C ILE A 283 -24.24 -0.50 -20.35
N VAL A 284 -24.47 0.63 -19.70
CA VAL A 284 -24.53 1.96 -20.31
C VAL A 284 -23.54 2.89 -19.63
N THR A 285 -23.02 3.86 -20.37
CA THR A 285 -22.12 4.89 -19.85
C THR A 285 -22.56 6.27 -20.32
N ARG A 286 -22.02 7.36 -19.73
CA ARG A 286 -22.29 8.72 -20.21
C ARG A 286 -21.96 8.89 -21.70
N ARG A 287 -20.91 8.23 -22.19
CA ARG A 287 -20.50 8.25 -23.61
C ARG A 287 -21.35 7.32 -24.49
N LYS A 288 -21.94 6.27 -23.90
CA LYS A 288 -22.78 5.27 -24.59
C LYS A 288 -24.09 5.05 -23.83
N PRO A 289 -25.04 5.99 -23.92
CA PRO A 289 -26.30 5.91 -23.17
C PRO A 289 -27.23 4.81 -23.69
N SER A 290 -27.09 4.39 -24.95
CA SER A 290 -27.86 3.28 -25.54
C SER A 290 -27.33 1.90 -25.17
N GLY A 291 -26.05 1.78 -24.79
CA GLY A 291 -25.36 0.50 -24.57
C GLY A 291 -25.02 -0.27 -25.85
N LEU A 292 -25.39 0.25 -27.03
CA LEU A 292 -25.08 -0.36 -28.33
C LEU A 292 -23.60 -0.16 -28.71
N CYS A 293 -23.01 -1.23 -29.22
CA CYS A 293 -21.63 -1.32 -29.67
C CYS A 293 -21.58 -1.79 -31.12
N ALA A 294 -20.56 -1.32 -31.86
CA ALA A 294 -20.40 -1.61 -33.28
C ALA A 294 -19.98 -3.07 -33.54
N ASN A 295 -19.22 -3.65 -32.60
CA ASN A 295 -18.74 -5.03 -32.70
C ASN A 295 -18.65 -5.69 -31.32
N HIS A 296 -18.45 -7.02 -31.31
CA HIS A 296 -18.39 -7.80 -30.08
C HIS A 296 -17.20 -7.44 -29.19
N ALA A 297 -16.04 -7.06 -29.76
CA ALA A 297 -14.85 -6.71 -29.01
C ALA A 297 -15.08 -5.43 -28.19
N GLU A 298 -15.78 -4.45 -28.77
CA GLU A 298 -16.17 -3.23 -28.06
C GLU A 298 -17.17 -3.53 -26.92
N ALA A 299 -18.13 -4.43 -27.13
CA ALA A 299 -19.04 -4.86 -26.08
C ALA A 299 -18.32 -5.63 -24.96
N GLN A 300 -17.37 -6.50 -25.29
CA GLN A 300 -16.51 -7.18 -24.30
C GLN A 300 -15.63 -6.20 -23.54
N ALA A 301 -15.07 -5.18 -24.20
CA ALA A 301 -14.29 -4.13 -23.55
C ALA A 301 -15.17 -3.31 -22.59
N LEU A 302 -16.40 -2.98 -22.99
CA LEU A 302 -17.39 -2.31 -22.14
C LEU A 302 -17.75 -3.16 -20.91
N ALA A 303 -17.95 -4.46 -21.10
CA ALA A 303 -18.19 -5.40 -20.01
C ALA A 303 -17.00 -5.50 -19.05
N ASN A 304 -15.77 -5.59 -19.59
CA ASN A 304 -14.54 -5.60 -18.80
C ASN A 304 -14.37 -4.32 -17.99
N SER A 305 -14.57 -3.14 -18.60
CA SER A 305 -14.48 -1.86 -17.88
C SER A 305 -15.54 -1.72 -16.77
N HIS A 306 -16.74 -2.25 -16.99
CA HIS A 306 -17.75 -2.31 -15.92
C HIS A 306 -17.35 -3.31 -14.83
N ALA A 307 -16.85 -4.49 -15.20
CA ALA A 307 -16.41 -5.51 -14.25
C ALA A 307 -15.20 -5.04 -13.42
N GLU A 308 -14.27 -4.30 -14.01
CA GLU A 308 -13.15 -3.66 -13.30
C GLU A 308 -13.64 -2.78 -12.16
N LYS A 309 -14.71 -2.00 -12.38
CA LYS A 309 -15.28 -1.11 -11.38
C LYS A 309 -16.08 -1.81 -10.29
N VAL A 310 -16.73 -2.94 -10.60
CA VAL A 310 -17.67 -3.60 -9.67
C VAL A 310 -17.06 -4.83 -9.00
N PHE A 311 -16.20 -5.56 -9.71
CA PHE A 311 -15.56 -6.81 -9.30
C PHE A 311 -14.08 -6.82 -9.72
N PRO A 312 -13.29 -5.83 -9.28
CA PRO A 312 -11.89 -5.73 -9.68
C PRO A 312 -11.14 -7.02 -9.35
N LYS A 313 -10.53 -7.58 -10.39
CA LYS A 313 -9.57 -8.66 -10.33
C LYS A 313 -8.18 -8.03 -10.28
N LEU A 314 -7.50 -8.28 -9.18
CA LEU A 314 -6.20 -7.67 -8.89
C LEU A 314 -5.07 -8.63 -9.25
N THR A 315 -3.94 -8.07 -9.65
CA THR A 315 -2.70 -8.79 -9.90
C THR A 315 -1.58 -8.24 -9.03
N ALA A 316 -0.75 -9.16 -8.54
CA ALA A 316 0.44 -8.89 -7.74
C ALA A 316 1.72 -8.80 -8.59
N ARG A 317 1.59 -8.68 -9.92
CA ARG A 317 2.71 -8.46 -10.83
C ARG A 317 3.53 -7.19 -10.47
N GLY A 318 2.97 -6.27 -9.67
CA GLY A 318 3.67 -5.09 -9.18
C GLY A 318 3.99 -4.09 -10.29
N HIS A 319 4.53 -2.93 -9.92
CA HIS A 319 4.99 -1.93 -10.88
C HIS A 319 6.33 -2.30 -11.49
N TRP A 320 7.11 -3.09 -10.76
CA TRP A 320 8.52 -3.20 -10.99
C TRP A 320 8.97 -4.63 -11.28
N SER A 321 8.08 -5.62 -11.40
CA SER A 321 8.43 -7.05 -11.57
C SER A 321 9.61 -7.34 -12.47
N GLN A 322 9.80 -6.60 -13.56
CA GLN A 322 10.96 -6.71 -14.47
C GLN A 322 12.35 -6.63 -13.80
N TYR A 323 12.47 -6.04 -12.60
CA TYR A 323 13.73 -5.90 -11.87
C TYR A 323 14.00 -7.04 -10.88
N ARG A 324 13.11 -8.03 -10.78
CA ARG A 324 13.32 -9.21 -9.92
C ARG A 324 14.35 -10.16 -10.51
N GLN A 325 14.90 -11.05 -9.69
CA GLN A 325 15.54 -12.25 -10.23
C GLN A 325 14.47 -13.28 -10.57
N THR A 326 14.63 -13.97 -11.70
CA THR A 326 13.75 -15.07 -12.06
C THR A 326 13.87 -16.26 -11.08
N GLY A 327 12.89 -17.17 -11.08
CA GLY A 327 12.93 -18.40 -10.27
C GLY A 327 12.22 -18.38 -8.90
N GLY A 328 11.34 -17.40 -8.64
CA GLY A 328 10.61 -17.34 -7.36
C GLY A 328 9.08 -17.36 -7.49
N LYS A 329 8.44 -17.98 -6.50
CA LYS A 329 6.98 -18.07 -6.34
C LYS A 329 6.45 -16.84 -5.60
N GLN A 330 5.16 -16.55 -5.79
CA GLN A 330 4.42 -15.59 -4.97
C GLN A 330 5.11 -14.21 -4.86
N TYR A 331 5.61 -13.69 -5.98
CA TYR A 331 6.23 -12.37 -6.02
C TYR A 331 5.31 -11.29 -5.44
N ARG A 332 5.87 -10.42 -4.61
CA ARG A 332 5.17 -9.30 -3.98
C ARG A 332 6.07 -8.06 -3.90
N GLU A 333 5.43 -6.91 -4.08
CA GLU A 333 5.95 -5.59 -3.78
C GLU A 333 5.10 -5.01 -2.65
N TRP A 334 5.74 -4.47 -1.62
CA TRP A 334 5.11 -3.93 -0.41
C TRP A 334 5.53 -2.49 -0.20
N LEU A 335 4.57 -1.65 0.16
CA LEU A 335 4.81 -0.28 0.62
C LEU A 335 4.45 -0.18 2.09
N VAL A 336 5.38 0.30 2.90
CA VAL A 336 5.13 0.70 4.29
C VAL A 336 4.90 2.20 4.30
N THR A 337 3.73 2.62 4.76
CA THR A 337 3.25 4.01 4.64
C THR A 337 2.75 4.56 5.97
N LEU A 338 2.76 5.88 6.11
CA LEU A 338 2.21 6.62 7.25
C LEU A 338 1.02 7.51 6.85
N PRO A 339 -0.20 6.94 6.71
CA PRO A 339 -1.37 7.69 6.24
C PRO A 339 -1.82 8.81 7.19
N HIS A 340 -1.48 8.71 8.48
CA HIS A 340 -1.85 9.67 9.51
C HIS A 340 -0.75 10.69 9.85
N TYR A 341 0.46 10.52 9.31
CA TYR A 341 1.54 11.46 9.58
C TYR A 341 1.24 12.81 8.93
N ALA A 342 1.33 13.89 9.71
CA ALA A 342 0.80 15.18 9.29
C ALA A 342 1.59 15.79 8.13
N PRO A 343 2.93 15.91 8.18
CA PRO A 343 3.72 16.30 7.02
C PRO A 343 3.51 15.37 5.84
N SER A 344 3.38 15.95 4.65
CA SER A 344 3.21 15.22 3.40
C SER A 344 4.54 15.11 2.67
N PHE A 345 4.90 13.87 2.32
CA PHE A 345 6.01 13.53 1.46
C PHE A 345 5.49 12.72 0.27
N PHE A 346 5.98 13.05 -0.92
CA PHE A 346 5.69 12.32 -2.15
C PHE A 346 6.99 11.95 -2.85
N SER A 347 7.08 10.68 -3.24
CA SER A 347 8.16 10.19 -4.11
C SER A 347 7.71 10.24 -5.58
N SER A 348 8.66 10.40 -6.50
CA SER A 348 8.42 10.21 -7.93
C SER A 348 8.08 8.76 -8.30
N HIS A 349 8.36 7.79 -7.43
CA HIS A 349 8.18 6.35 -7.71
C HIS A 349 6.80 5.82 -7.32
N PHE A 350 6.10 6.48 -6.40
CA PHE A 350 4.87 5.96 -5.78
C PHE A 350 3.82 7.05 -5.66
N GLU A 351 2.56 6.66 -5.80
CA GLU A 351 1.45 7.60 -5.70
C GLU A 351 0.97 7.83 -4.27
N HIS A 352 1.28 6.91 -3.35
CA HIS A 352 0.96 7.04 -1.93
C HIS A 352 1.78 8.16 -1.28
N ARG A 353 1.15 8.94 -0.41
CA ARG A 353 1.87 9.81 0.52
C ARG A 353 2.67 9.00 1.53
N ASN A 354 3.76 9.59 2.01
CA ASN A 354 4.49 9.15 3.19
C ASN A 354 4.92 7.67 3.13
N VAL A 355 5.42 7.23 1.97
CA VAL A 355 6.05 5.92 1.82
C VAL A 355 7.38 5.92 2.59
N LEU A 356 7.40 5.22 3.72
CA LEU A 356 8.61 5.03 4.51
C LEU A 356 9.57 4.05 3.83
N LEU A 357 9.03 2.93 3.34
CA LEU A 357 9.81 1.81 2.82
C LEU A 357 9.09 1.17 1.64
N HIS A 358 9.87 0.78 0.64
CA HIS A 358 9.46 -0.14 -0.41
C HIS A 358 10.27 -1.44 -0.27
N VAL A 359 9.59 -2.58 -0.30
CA VAL A 359 10.22 -3.90 -0.25
C VAL A 359 9.69 -4.76 -1.37
N ARG A 360 10.61 -5.44 -2.05
CA ARG A 360 10.30 -6.43 -3.08
C ARG A 360 10.79 -7.79 -2.66
N CYS A 361 9.93 -8.80 -2.75
CA CYS A 361 10.26 -10.14 -2.31
C CYS A 361 9.55 -11.25 -3.09
N ASP A 362 10.10 -12.46 -3.01
CA ASP A 362 9.46 -13.69 -3.46
C ASP A 362 9.81 -14.86 -2.53
N MET A 363 9.05 -15.95 -2.67
CA MET A 363 9.37 -17.24 -2.06
C MET A 363 10.28 -18.04 -2.97
N ARG A 364 11.37 -18.56 -2.41
CA ARG A 364 12.27 -19.50 -3.09
C ARG A 364 12.37 -20.81 -2.35
N GLU A 365 12.69 -21.83 -3.13
CA GLU A 365 13.10 -23.13 -2.62
C GLU A 365 14.62 -23.11 -2.51
N GLY A 366 15.14 -23.29 -1.30
CA GLY A 366 16.54 -23.54 -1.03
C GLY A 366 16.87 -25.04 -1.12
N PRO A 367 18.14 -25.41 -0.85
CA PRO A 367 18.52 -26.80 -0.69
C PRO A 367 17.58 -27.54 0.28
N GLU A 368 17.26 -28.80 -0.03
CA GLU A 368 16.36 -29.66 0.77
C GLU A 368 14.89 -29.17 0.86
N GLY A 369 14.43 -28.34 -0.09
CA GLY A 369 13.04 -27.87 -0.13
C GLY A 369 12.72 -26.76 0.87
N ALA A 370 13.76 -26.11 1.41
CA ALA A 370 13.65 -25.00 2.33
C ALA A 370 12.84 -23.83 1.76
N ARG A 371 11.77 -23.39 2.44
CA ARG A 371 11.06 -22.15 2.08
C ARG A 371 11.85 -20.94 2.59
N VAL A 372 12.36 -20.13 1.66
CA VAL A 372 13.16 -18.95 1.98
C VAL A 372 12.48 -17.70 1.44
N LEU A 373 12.31 -16.69 2.32
CA LEU A 373 11.88 -15.36 1.92
C LEU A 373 13.06 -14.58 1.38
N VAL A 374 13.01 -14.22 0.09
CA VAL A 374 14.10 -13.49 -0.55
C VAL A 374 13.70 -12.06 -0.79
N LEU A 375 14.47 -11.13 -0.25
CA LEU A 375 14.37 -9.71 -0.54
C LEU A 375 15.19 -9.41 -1.80
N HIS A 376 14.47 -9.05 -2.86
CA HIS A 376 15.06 -8.53 -4.08
C HIS A 376 15.41 -7.07 -3.98
N GLU A 377 14.71 -6.32 -3.13
CA GLU A 377 14.96 -4.89 -2.94
C GLU A 377 14.41 -4.41 -1.60
N VAL A 378 15.15 -3.53 -0.94
CA VAL A 378 14.71 -2.71 0.19
C VAL A 378 15.17 -1.27 -0.06
N GLN A 379 14.23 -0.33 -0.11
CA GLN A 379 14.49 1.07 -0.47
C GLN A 379 13.66 2.03 0.39
N SER A 380 14.23 3.21 0.67
CA SER A 380 13.50 4.34 1.28
C SER A 380 13.85 5.63 0.56
N ASP A 381 12.96 6.05 -0.36
CA ASP A 381 13.11 7.32 -1.08
C ASP A 381 13.08 8.50 -0.12
N TRP A 382 12.20 8.43 0.88
CA TRP A 382 12.05 9.47 1.87
C TRP A 382 13.35 9.67 2.66
N ALA A 383 13.92 8.60 3.21
CA ALA A 383 15.18 8.71 3.95
C ALA A 383 16.35 9.15 3.05
N GLN A 384 16.40 8.68 1.80
CA GLN A 384 17.45 9.07 0.87
C GLN A 384 17.36 10.56 0.52
N GLN A 385 16.16 11.06 0.20
CA GLN A 385 15.93 12.46 -0.15
C GLN A 385 16.16 13.37 1.06
N SER A 386 15.64 13.02 2.24
CA SER A 386 15.88 13.81 3.47
C SER A 386 17.37 13.87 3.83
N ARG A 387 18.14 12.78 3.68
CA ARG A 387 19.60 12.81 3.91
C ARG A 387 20.33 13.72 2.93
N ARG A 388 19.92 13.72 1.66
CA ARG A 388 20.47 14.64 0.65
C ARG A 388 20.14 16.09 0.99
N ALA A 389 18.88 16.37 1.32
CA ALA A 389 18.41 17.70 1.69
C ALA A 389 19.14 18.24 2.93
N LEU A 390 19.37 17.39 3.95
CA LEU A 390 20.12 17.76 5.15
C LEU A 390 21.62 17.98 4.91
N ALA A 391 22.19 17.36 3.87
CA ALA A 391 23.60 17.52 3.52
C ALA A 391 23.85 18.71 2.58
N SER A 392 22.85 19.09 1.78
CA SER A 392 22.85 20.32 1.01
C SER A 392 22.42 21.50 1.88
N GLU A 393 22.91 22.72 1.60
CA GLU A 393 22.27 23.94 2.10
C GLU A 393 20.93 24.15 1.36
N ALA A 394 19.92 23.35 1.72
CA ALA A 394 18.64 23.31 1.04
C ALA A 394 17.96 24.69 1.07
N THR A 395 17.42 25.12 -0.08
CA THR A 395 16.58 26.31 -0.12
C THR A 395 15.22 26.01 0.52
N PRO A 396 14.44 27.00 0.98
CA PRO A 396 13.12 26.76 1.56
C PRO A 396 12.19 25.93 0.67
N ALA A 397 12.31 26.07 -0.66
CA ALA A 397 11.51 25.31 -1.63
C ALA A 397 11.91 23.82 -1.74
N ASP A 398 13.11 23.45 -1.29
CA ASP A 398 13.63 22.08 -1.31
C ASP A 398 13.46 21.36 0.04
N LEU A 399 12.74 21.99 0.99
CA LEU A 399 12.52 21.40 2.30
C LEU A 399 11.60 20.18 2.19
N ILE A 400 12.13 19.04 2.61
CA ILE A 400 11.43 17.76 2.66
C ILE A 400 11.25 17.40 4.14
N PRO A 401 10.06 16.95 4.58
CA PRO A 401 9.89 16.53 5.96
C PRO A 401 10.85 15.39 6.31
N VAL A 402 11.33 15.36 7.54
CA VAL A 402 12.18 14.26 8.00
C VAL A 402 11.31 13.05 8.39
N PRO A 403 11.58 11.83 7.89
CA PRO A 403 10.81 10.64 8.26
C PRO A 403 11.11 10.20 9.70
N PRO A 404 10.13 9.63 10.43
CA PRO A 404 10.28 9.18 11.82
C PRO A 404 11.32 8.08 12.09
N TRP A 405 11.85 7.44 11.05
CA TRP A 405 12.90 6.41 11.11
C TRP A 405 14.11 6.76 10.24
N LEU A 406 14.46 8.05 10.06
CA LEU A 406 15.51 8.48 9.14
C LEU A 406 16.82 7.67 9.25
N GLN A 407 17.27 7.35 10.47
CA GLN A 407 18.49 6.57 10.69
C GLN A 407 18.23 5.06 10.80
N GLU A 408 17.09 4.65 11.36
CA GLU A 408 16.79 3.25 11.67
C GLU A 408 15.88 2.55 10.63
N TRP A 409 15.58 3.18 9.50
CA TRP A 409 14.73 2.58 8.46
C TRP A 409 15.22 1.20 7.97
N PRO A 410 16.53 0.89 7.84
CA PRO A 410 16.97 -0.45 7.43
C PRO A 410 16.65 -1.49 8.51
N ALA A 411 16.81 -1.11 9.79
CA ALA A 411 16.44 -1.97 10.92
C ALA A 411 14.93 -2.18 10.98
N LEU A 412 14.12 -1.13 10.74
CA LEU A 412 12.66 -1.27 10.63
C LEU A 412 12.27 -2.24 9.52
N ALA A 413 12.86 -2.11 8.33
CA ALA A 413 12.62 -3.02 7.22
C ALA A 413 12.93 -4.47 7.60
N LEU A 414 14.09 -4.74 8.22
CA LEU A 414 14.44 -6.08 8.69
C LEU A 414 13.48 -6.61 9.77
N LYS A 415 13.10 -5.80 10.75
CA LYS A 415 12.11 -6.20 11.78
C LYS A 415 10.80 -6.64 11.14
N LEU A 416 10.28 -5.85 10.20
CA LEU A 416 9.04 -6.15 9.48
C LEU A 416 9.19 -7.43 8.63
N MET A 417 10.28 -7.57 7.89
CA MET A 417 10.51 -8.74 7.04
C MET A 417 10.83 -10.02 7.82
N LEU A 418 11.43 -9.92 9.00
CA LEU A 418 11.63 -11.06 9.91
C LEU A 418 10.30 -11.55 10.49
N LEU A 419 9.43 -10.64 10.92
CA LEU A 419 8.08 -10.97 11.37
C LEU A 419 7.27 -11.59 10.22
N HIS A 420 7.36 -11.03 9.02
CA HIS A 420 6.68 -11.57 7.83
C HIS A 420 7.21 -12.95 7.45
N ALA A 421 8.54 -13.15 7.43
CA ALA A 421 9.15 -14.45 7.20
C ALA A 421 8.67 -15.50 8.23
N ALA A 422 8.62 -15.12 9.50
CA ALA A 422 8.14 -15.99 10.57
C ALA A 422 6.65 -16.35 10.38
N GLN A 423 5.81 -15.38 10.02
CA GLN A 423 4.38 -15.56 9.75
C GLN A 423 4.11 -16.45 8.52
N GLN A 424 5.01 -16.43 7.53
CA GLN A 424 4.93 -17.24 6.31
C GLN A 424 5.57 -18.62 6.45
N ASP A 425 6.03 -19.00 7.65
CA ASP A 425 6.79 -20.22 7.92
C ASP A 425 8.07 -20.37 7.07
N ALA A 426 8.66 -19.25 6.68
CA ALA A 426 9.94 -19.26 5.98
C ALA A 426 11.05 -19.64 6.96
N ILE A 427 11.88 -20.61 6.59
CA ILE A 427 12.99 -21.08 7.43
C ILE A 427 14.21 -20.16 7.36
N ALA A 428 14.17 -19.16 6.49
CA ALA A 428 15.19 -18.14 6.38
C ALA A 428 14.64 -16.88 5.72
N LEU A 429 15.28 -15.76 6.05
CA LEU A 429 15.19 -14.50 5.33
C LEU A 429 16.54 -14.25 4.65
N ALA A 430 16.55 -14.06 3.33
CA ALA A 430 17.75 -13.79 2.56
C ALA A 430 17.57 -12.52 1.72
N TRP A 431 18.68 -11.89 1.30
CA TRP A 431 18.66 -10.75 0.39
C TRP A 431 19.87 -10.78 -0.55
N THR A 432 19.67 -10.22 -1.74
CA THR A 432 20.70 -10.16 -2.77
C THR A 432 21.92 -9.36 -2.31
N LEU A 433 23.10 -9.73 -2.82
CA LEU A 433 24.34 -8.97 -2.61
C LEU A 433 24.28 -7.59 -3.26
N GLY A 434 25.04 -6.62 -2.74
CA GLY A 434 25.09 -5.26 -3.28
C GLY A 434 25.46 -5.23 -4.76
N LYS A 435 26.43 -6.04 -5.20
CA LYS A 435 26.84 -6.13 -6.62
C LYS A 435 25.68 -6.43 -7.58
N VAL A 436 24.71 -7.25 -7.18
CA VAL A 436 23.52 -7.58 -7.99
C VAL A 436 22.67 -6.33 -8.18
N GLN A 437 22.56 -5.49 -7.16
CA GLN A 437 21.84 -4.22 -7.23
C GLN A 437 22.59 -3.23 -8.11
N VAL A 438 23.92 -3.15 -7.99
CA VAL A 438 24.75 -2.28 -8.83
C VAL A 438 24.58 -2.63 -10.31
N GLU A 439 24.64 -3.92 -10.65
CA GLU A 439 24.40 -4.41 -12.01
C GLU A 439 23.00 -4.03 -12.50
N ARG A 440 21.97 -4.21 -11.66
CA ARG A 440 20.57 -3.87 -11.97
C ARG A 440 20.40 -2.39 -12.32
N TYR A 441 21.09 -1.49 -11.62
CA TYR A 441 21.00 -0.04 -11.83
C TYR A 441 22.14 0.52 -12.69
N LEU A 442 22.86 -0.33 -13.43
CA LEU A 442 23.94 0.07 -14.34
C LEU A 442 25.01 0.96 -13.66
N GLY A 443 25.34 0.64 -12.40
CA GLY A 443 26.33 1.38 -11.61
C GLY A 443 25.79 2.58 -10.82
N LEU A 444 24.54 2.99 -11.03
CA LEU A 444 23.97 4.14 -10.32
C LEU A 444 23.85 3.88 -8.82
N GLY A 445 24.45 4.77 -8.02
CA GLY A 445 24.39 4.68 -6.55
C GLY A 445 25.24 3.55 -5.95
N GLU A 446 26.24 3.05 -6.68
CA GLU A 446 27.08 1.89 -6.31
C GLU A 446 27.50 1.87 -4.84
N VAL A 447 28.13 2.95 -4.36
CA VAL A 447 28.62 3.05 -2.97
C VAL A 447 27.49 2.85 -1.96
N GLY A 448 26.33 3.48 -2.19
CA GLY A 448 25.18 3.37 -1.30
C GLY A 448 24.54 1.98 -1.33
N LEU A 449 24.51 1.33 -2.50
CA LEU A 449 23.97 -0.01 -2.65
C LEU A 449 24.86 -1.06 -1.98
N LEU A 450 26.19 -0.99 -2.16
CA LEU A 450 27.14 -1.86 -1.48
C LEU A 450 27.09 -1.66 0.04
N GLU A 451 27.08 -0.42 0.51
CA GLU A 451 27.00 -0.11 1.94
C GLU A 451 25.67 -0.60 2.57
N LEU A 452 24.55 -0.46 1.87
CA LEU A 452 23.26 -0.93 2.37
C LEU A 452 23.20 -2.47 2.44
N TYR A 453 23.43 -3.15 1.32
CA TYR A 453 23.16 -4.59 1.20
C TYR A 453 24.26 -5.47 1.79
N ASP A 454 25.53 -5.04 1.71
CA ASP A 454 26.67 -5.86 2.13
C ASP A 454 27.22 -5.47 3.52
N ARG A 455 26.79 -4.33 4.09
CA ARG A 455 27.24 -3.88 5.42
C ARG A 455 26.10 -3.57 6.39
N THR A 456 25.22 -2.64 6.02
CA THR A 456 24.17 -2.14 6.92
C THR A 456 23.17 -3.24 7.26
N LEU A 457 22.58 -3.91 6.27
CA LEU A 457 21.61 -4.98 6.51
C LEU A 457 22.21 -6.17 7.29
N PRO A 458 23.39 -6.71 6.94
CA PRO A 458 24.03 -7.77 7.74
C PRO A 458 24.33 -7.38 9.18
N ALA A 459 24.80 -6.14 9.42
CA ALA A 459 25.10 -5.64 10.75
C ALA A 459 23.82 -5.49 11.59
N GLU A 460 22.77 -4.90 11.03
CA GLU A 460 21.48 -4.75 11.70
C GLU A 460 20.81 -6.10 11.96
N ALA A 461 20.81 -7.03 11.00
CA ALA A 461 20.28 -8.38 11.20
C ALA A 461 21.01 -9.10 12.35
N THR A 462 22.35 -9.01 12.40
CA THR A 462 23.15 -9.58 13.48
C THR A 462 22.85 -8.91 14.82
N ARG A 463 22.68 -7.58 14.84
CA ARG A 463 22.34 -6.83 16.06
C ARG A 463 20.97 -7.23 16.60
N LEU A 464 19.96 -7.31 15.74
CA LEU A 464 18.58 -7.66 16.09
C LEU A 464 18.45 -9.09 16.60
N LEU A 465 19.22 -10.02 16.03
CA LEU A 465 19.11 -11.45 16.34
C LEU A 465 20.12 -11.96 17.37
N ARG A 466 21.06 -11.12 17.81
CA ARG A 466 22.01 -11.45 18.88
C ARG A 466 21.35 -11.96 20.17
N PRO A 467 20.25 -11.38 20.68
CA PRO A 467 19.57 -11.90 21.88
C PRO A 467 19.05 -13.33 21.72
N TYR A 468 18.86 -13.77 20.47
CA TYR A 468 18.42 -15.11 20.12
C TYR A 468 19.57 -16.06 19.76
N GLY A 469 20.83 -15.63 19.90
CA GLY A 469 22.02 -16.42 19.56
C GLY A 469 22.23 -16.61 18.06
N ARG A 470 21.67 -15.73 17.23
CA ARG A 470 21.67 -15.83 15.76
C ARG A 470 22.39 -14.63 15.15
N LYS A 471 22.99 -14.83 13.97
CA LYS A 471 23.77 -13.82 13.24
C LYS A 471 23.48 -13.91 11.74
N CYS A 472 23.85 -12.87 11.00
CA CYS A 472 23.86 -12.92 9.55
C CYS A 472 24.87 -13.96 9.06
N GLU A 473 24.48 -14.72 8.05
CA GLU A 473 25.27 -15.76 7.40
C GLU A 473 24.99 -15.80 5.90
N THR A 474 25.71 -16.66 5.19
CA THR A 474 25.47 -16.89 3.76
C THR A 474 24.40 -17.97 3.58
N ILE A 475 23.42 -17.68 2.73
CA ILE A 475 22.36 -18.62 2.34
C ILE A 475 22.46 -18.85 0.84
N GLU A 476 22.55 -20.11 0.43
CA GLU A 476 22.58 -20.50 -0.99
C GLU A 476 21.17 -20.81 -1.48
N LEU A 477 20.81 -20.27 -2.65
CA LEU A 477 19.50 -20.44 -3.26
C LEU A 477 19.63 -20.78 -4.74
N PHE A 478 18.71 -21.61 -5.22
CA PHE A 478 18.63 -21.93 -6.64
C PHE A 478 18.22 -20.70 -7.46
N GLN A 479 18.93 -20.47 -8.56
CA GLN A 479 18.59 -19.45 -9.54
C GLN A 479 18.65 -20.05 -10.95
N PRO A 480 17.61 -19.85 -11.79
CA PRO A 480 17.63 -20.22 -13.19
C PRO A 480 18.79 -19.58 -13.96
N THR A 481 19.40 -20.33 -14.87
CA THR A 481 20.52 -19.87 -15.72
C THR A 481 20.14 -19.69 -17.18
N ASN A 482 19.32 -20.58 -17.72
CA ASN A 482 18.99 -20.66 -19.15
C ASN A 482 17.48 -20.64 -19.45
N PHE A 483 16.66 -20.23 -18.47
CA PHE A 483 15.23 -20.01 -18.64
C PHE A 483 14.76 -18.91 -17.70
N TYR A 484 13.56 -18.38 -17.97
CA TYR A 484 12.93 -17.38 -17.13
C TYR A 484 11.49 -17.79 -16.83
N ILE A 485 11.11 -17.71 -15.57
CA ILE A 485 9.71 -17.74 -15.15
C ILE A 485 9.38 -16.33 -14.66
N GLU A 486 8.45 -15.65 -15.32
CA GLU A 486 8.01 -14.29 -14.98
C GLU A 486 6.56 -14.27 -14.47
N PRO A 487 6.18 -13.32 -13.59
CA PRO A 487 4.82 -13.25 -13.10
C PRO A 487 3.95 -12.65 -14.20
N ALA A 488 2.88 -13.34 -14.55
CA ALA A 488 1.87 -12.83 -15.46
C ALA A 488 0.77 -12.09 -14.69
N ASP A 489 -0.18 -11.48 -15.40
CA ASP A 489 -1.38 -10.91 -14.77
C ASP A 489 -2.09 -11.94 -13.88
N ILE A 490 -2.05 -13.20 -14.31
CA ILE A 490 -2.56 -14.37 -13.57
C ILE A 490 -1.52 -15.48 -13.72
N GLY A 491 -0.93 -15.93 -12.61
CA GLY A 491 0.05 -17.01 -12.60
C GLY A 491 1.41 -16.57 -13.15
N TYR A 492 1.95 -17.34 -14.10
CA TYR A 492 3.32 -17.23 -14.58
C TYR A 492 3.40 -17.40 -16.10
N GLU A 493 4.45 -16.85 -16.69
CA GLU A 493 4.83 -17.07 -18.09
C GLU A 493 6.28 -17.56 -18.14
N VAL A 494 6.52 -18.60 -18.93
CA VAL A 494 7.83 -19.25 -19.05
C VAL A 494 8.47 -18.84 -20.37
N PHE A 495 9.75 -18.50 -20.30
CA PHE A 495 10.57 -18.09 -21.44
C PHE A 495 11.84 -18.92 -21.52
N ASP A 496 12.31 -19.15 -22.74
CA ASP A 496 13.60 -19.78 -23.01
C ASP A 496 14.78 -18.81 -22.82
N GLU A 497 16.02 -19.28 -23.05
CA GLU A 497 17.25 -18.47 -22.97
C GLU A 497 17.23 -17.27 -23.93
N ALA A 498 16.55 -17.40 -25.08
CA ALA A 498 16.38 -16.34 -26.07
C ALA A 498 15.22 -15.37 -25.73
N LYS A 499 14.59 -15.53 -24.54
CA LYS A 499 13.44 -14.76 -24.06
C LYS A 499 12.19 -14.91 -24.93
N GLN A 500 12.05 -16.02 -25.63
CA GLN A 500 10.83 -16.36 -26.36
C GLN A 500 9.85 -17.05 -25.43
N SER A 501 8.57 -16.67 -25.49
CA SER A 501 7.52 -17.24 -24.64
C SER A 501 7.25 -18.69 -25.03
N VAL A 502 7.43 -19.59 -24.06
CA VAL A 502 7.16 -21.03 -24.19
C VAL A 502 5.69 -21.31 -23.84
N GLY A 503 5.14 -20.59 -22.86
CA GLY A 503 3.74 -20.73 -22.48
C GLY A 503 3.37 -20.03 -21.16
N LYS A 504 2.08 -20.02 -20.85
CA LYS A 504 1.52 -19.45 -19.62
C LYS A 504 0.96 -20.55 -18.72
N ALA A 505 1.09 -20.36 -17.42
CA ALA A 505 0.68 -21.29 -16.38
C ALA A 505 -0.08 -20.55 -15.27
N ALA A 506 -1.08 -21.21 -14.67
CA ALA A 506 -1.84 -20.63 -13.56
C ALA A 506 -1.13 -20.83 -12.21
N SER A 507 -0.38 -21.92 -12.06
CA SER A 507 0.37 -22.29 -10.87
C SER A 507 1.88 -22.36 -11.14
N TRP A 508 2.68 -22.40 -10.07
CA TRP A 508 4.13 -22.56 -10.22
C TRP A 508 4.48 -23.96 -10.73
N GLU A 509 3.74 -24.96 -10.28
CA GLU A 509 3.90 -26.36 -10.65
C GLU A 509 3.62 -26.57 -12.15
N GLU A 510 2.59 -25.91 -12.69
CA GLU A 510 2.35 -25.86 -14.13
C GLU A 510 3.46 -25.13 -14.89
N ALA A 511 4.00 -24.04 -14.33
CA ALA A 511 5.12 -23.32 -14.96
C ALA A 511 6.37 -24.21 -15.03
N GLN A 512 6.64 -24.99 -13.99
CA GLN A 512 7.72 -25.97 -14.00
C GLN A 512 7.53 -27.06 -15.06
N ALA A 513 6.30 -27.47 -15.34
CA ALA A 513 6.01 -28.42 -16.41
C ALA A 513 6.21 -27.85 -17.83
N LEU A 514 6.29 -26.53 -17.97
CA LEU A 514 6.56 -25.82 -19.23
C LEU A 514 8.05 -25.48 -19.43
N LEU A 515 8.93 -25.94 -18.52
CA LEU A 515 10.36 -25.65 -18.64
C LEU A 515 10.94 -26.26 -19.92
N PRO A 516 11.80 -25.52 -20.64
CA PRO A 516 12.45 -26.03 -21.83
C PRO A 516 13.40 -27.20 -21.51
N ASP A 517 13.62 -28.08 -22.47
CA ASP A 517 14.58 -29.18 -22.33
C ASP A 517 15.99 -28.64 -21.97
N GLY A 518 16.60 -29.22 -20.93
CA GLY A 518 17.90 -28.77 -20.42
C GLY A 518 17.85 -27.55 -19.49
N ALA A 519 16.65 -27.11 -19.08
CA ALA A 519 16.49 -26.14 -18.01
C ALA A 519 17.23 -26.60 -16.74
N HIS A 520 18.11 -25.74 -16.22
CA HIS A 520 18.82 -26.02 -14.97
C HIS A 520 18.97 -24.76 -14.11
N GLU A 521 19.25 -24.98 -12.83
CA GLU A 521 19.44 -23.93 -11.84
C GLU A 521 20.81 -24.08 -11.18
N VAL A 522 21.37 -22.96 -10.73
CA VAL A 522 22.64 -22.93 -9.98
C VAL A 522 22.43 -22.32 -8.61
N LEU A 523 23.14 -22.83 -7.61
CA LEU A 523 23.17 -22.23 -6.28
C LEU A 523 23.94 -20.91 -6.34
N LYS A 524 23.32 -19.83 -5.86
CA LYS A 524 23.97 -18.54 -5.68
C LYS A 524 23.96 -18.11 -4.21
N PRO A 525 25.08 -17.57 -3.70
CA PRO A 525 25.15 -17.08 -2.34
C PRO A 525 24.42 -15.74 -2.18
N MET A 526 23.69 -15.62 -1.09
CA MET A 526 23.02 -14.41 -0.62
C MET A 526 23.36 -14.18 0.86
N HIS A 527 23.22 -12.95 1.33
CA HIS A 527 23.22 -12.71 2.79
C HIS A 527 21.87 -13.15 3.34
N GLY A 528 21.84 -13.62 4.58
CA GLY A 528 20.58 -13.98 5.22
C GLY A 528 20.72 -14.44 6.66
N VAL A 529 19.59 -14.85 7.21
CA VAL A 529 19.46 -15.36 8.57
C VAL A 529 18.51 -16.56 8.58
N ARG A 530 18.90 -17.63 9.26
CA ARG A 530 18.03 -18.79 9.48
C ARG A 530 17.05 -18.56 10.62
N LEU A 531 15.82 -18.98 10.36
CA LEU A 531 14.66 -18.88 11.21
C LEU A 531 14.15 -20.29 11.49
N ASP A 532 14.79 -20.98 12.42
CA ASP A 532 14.27 -22.26 12.93
C ASP A 532 12.90 -22.07 13.62
N ALA A 533 12.21 -23.17 13.90
CA ALA A 533 10.85 -23.12 14.45
C ALA A 533 10.76 -22.38 15.80
N ASP A 534 11.75 -22.55 16.67
CA ASP A 534 11.79 -21.88 17.98
C ASP A 534 11.99 -20.36 17.82
N LEU A 535 12.91 -19.95 16.94
CA LEU A 535 13.12 -18.54 16.65
C LEU A 535 11.87 -17.90 16.06
N ARG A 536 11.22 -18.54 15.07
CA ARG A 536 9.96 -18.00 14.50
C ARG A 536 8.90 -17.80 15.57
N HIS A 537 8.72 -18.77 16.46
CA HIS A 537 7.77 -18.66 17.56
C HIS A 537 8.13 -17.51 18.51
N ARG A 538 9.41 -17.39 18.91
CA ARG A 538 9.87 -16.30 19.78
C ARG A 538 9.73 -14.93 19.14
N LEU A 539 10.00 -14.80 17.84
CA LEU A 539 9.82 -13.55 17.10
C LEU A 539 8.35 -13.11 17.05
N LEU A 540 7.43 -14.05 16.78
CA LEU A 540 5.99 -13.75 16.76
C LEU A 540 5.42 -13.47 18.14
N ALA A 541 5.98 -14.05 19.19
CA ALA A 541 5.56 -13.85 20.58
C ALA A 541 6.08 -12.53 21.17
N ASN A 542 7.37 -12.25 21.01
CA ASN A 542 8.02 -11.09 21.62
C ASN A 542 7.92 -9.84 20.74
N GLY A 543 7.98 -10.01 19.42
CA GLY A 543 8.09 -8.89 18.49
C GLY A 543 9.42 -8.14 18.60
N PHE A 544 9.41 -6.89 18.15
CA PHE A 544 10.53 -5.95 18.19
C PHE A 544 10.07 -4.57 18.66
N TYR A 545 10.95 -3.87 19.38
CA TYR A 545 10.80 -2.44 19.60
C TYR A 545 10.90 -1.71 18.25
N ALA A 546 10.02 -0.73 18.04
CA ALA A 546 9.97 0.06 16.80
C ALA A 546 11.28 0.82 16.54
N TRP A 547 11.90 1.34 17.61
CA TRP A 547 13.22 1.93 17.59
C TRP A 547 14.17 1.20 18.54
N GLY A 548 15.45 1.14 18.17
CA GLY A 548 16.50 0.57 19.00
C GLY A 548 16.24 -0.88 19.38
N GLY A 549 16.49 -1.19 20.66
CA GLY A 549 16.27 -2.51 21.27
C GLY A 549 15.53 -2.44 22.62
N GLY A 550 14.78 -1.36 22.85
CA GLY A 550 14.05 -1.12 24.10
C GLY A 550 14.86 -0.41 25.19
N ILE A 551 14.19 -0.12 26.30
CA ILE A 551 14.78 0.44 27.52
C ILE A 551 15.30 -0.72 28.39
N ARG A 552 16.55 -0.61 28.84
CA ARG A 552 17.21 -1.60 29.70
C ARG A 552 16.96 -1.39 31.20
#